data_AF-A0A962YW67-F1
#
_entry.id   AF-A0A962YW67-F1
#
_cell.length_a   1.000
_cell.length_b   1.000
_cell.length_c   1.000
_cell.angle_alpha   90.00
_cell.angle_beta   90.00
_cell.angle_gamma   90.00
#
_symmetry.space_group_name_H-M   'P 1'
#
loop_
_entity.id
_entity.type
_entity.pdbx_description
1 polymer ?
#
loop_
_entity_poly.entity_id
_entity_poly.type
_entity_poly.pdbx_seq_one_letter_code
_entity_poly.pdbx_strand_id
1 'polypeptide(L)'
;MLDYIAMHIIELKYFAATVIFGITLLTGLLSVSFVKRYRRQLEIGDALANGIFIGAGLFHLVPEAIDGFKQLPTNMVYLKTALLVLGSYFLFWVLEKILLRKVTSAQHQLHVIILIFILSIHAFIAGLTLGISEAVSLISILFVAILAHKGFETFAFVINIYRQIGRGIQLTILIILFALITPAGILLGMLSDSVLRLSVDNALTACFSAIAAGTFFYIGTTHTHHIRHPQDSHHQYIRVIATLIGVGAMGVIGIWI
;
A
#
# COMPACT_ATOMS: atom_id res chain seq x y z
N MET A 1 30.14 -8.12 23.33
CA MET A 1 29.85 -8.30 21.88
C MET A 1 28.35 -8.47 21.63
N LEU A 2 27.67 -9.36 22.37
CA LEU A 2 26.22 -9.54 22.26
C LEU A 2 25.41 -8.27 22.58
N ASP A 3 25.77 -7.54 23.65
CA ASP A 3 25.08 -6.29 24.02
C ASP A 3 25.24 -5.18 22.97
N TYR A 4 26.39 -5.14 22.29
CA TYR A 4 26.66 -4.16 21.23
C TYR A 4 25.79 -4.44 19.99
N ILE A 5 25.64 -5.70 19.62
CA ILE A 5 24.79 -6.11 18.48
C ILE A 5 23.32 -5.84 18.81
N ALA A 6 22.86 -6.16 20.02
CA ALA A 6 21.50 -5.89 20.47
C ALA A 6 21.17 -4.38 20.46
N MET A 7 22.07 -3.55 20.97
CA MET A 7 21.93 -2.09 20.95
C MET A 7 21.87 -1.55 19.52
N HIS A 8 22.74 -2.00 18.63
CA HIS A 8 22.74 -1.61 17.22
C HIS A 8 21.43 -2.00 16.51
N ILE A 9 20.86 -3.17 16.79
CA ILE A 9 19.58 -3.61 16.22
C ILE A 9 18.45 -2.65 16.63
N ILE A 10 18.40 -2.30 17.92
CA ILE A 10 17.39 -1.39 18.47
C ILE A 10 17.53 0.00 17.84
N GLU A 11 18.74 0.55 17.77
CA GLU A 11 19.02 1.83 17.13
C GLU A 11 18.58 1.85 15.66
N LEU A 12 18.86 0.78 14.91
CA LEU A 12 18.45 0.66 13.52
C LEU A 12 16.93 0.64 13.35
N LYS A 13 16.20 -0.06 14.24
CA LYS A 13 14.72 -0.10 14.21
C LYS A 13 14.10 1.27 14.52
N TYR A 14 14.64 2.00 15.51
CA TYR A 14 14.19 3.37 15.80
C TYR A 14 14.51 4.33 14.64
N PHE A 15 15.71 4.24 14.07
CA PHE A 15 16.09 5.01 12.89
C PHE A 15 15.14 4.75 11.73
N ALA A 16 14.87 3.48 11.42
CA ALA A 16 13.93 3.09 10.37
C ALA A 16 12.53 3.67 10.61
N ALA A 17 12.01 3.56 11.85
CA ALA A 17 10.71 4.10 12.22
C ALA A 17 10.64 5.62 12.03
N THR A 18 11.66 6.37 12.47
CA THR A 18 11.71 7.83 12.31
C THR A 18 11.80 8.25 10.84
N VAL A 19 12.63 7.58 10.04
CA VAL A 19 12.82 7.91 8.62
C VAL A 19 11.55 7.59 7.82
N ILE A 20 10.94 6.42 8.04
CA ILE A 20 9.69 6.03 7.37
C ILE A 20 8.57 7.02 7.74
N PHE A 21 8.44 7.39 9.02
CA PHE A 21 7.48 8.41 9.46
C PHE A 21 7.71 9.74 8.72
N GLY A 22 8.94 10.22 8.71
CA GLY A 22 9.32 11.49 8.08
C GLY A 22 9.02 11.53 6.58
N ILE A 23 9.39 10.47 5.85
CA ILE A 23 9.14 10.36 4.40
C ILE A 23 7.65 10.23 4.09
N THR A 24 6.91 9.46 4.90
CA THR A 24 5.46 9.33 4.73
C THR A 24 4.78 10.68 4.94
N LEU A 25 5.11 11.39 6.02
CA LEU A 25 4.55 12.71 6.31
C LEU A 25 4.92 13.73 5.22
N LEU A 26 6.20 13.80 4.85
CA LEU A 26 6.69 14.71 3.81
C LEU A 26 5.98 14.46 2.48
N THR A 27 5.94 13.20 2.02
CA THR A 27 5.31 12.84 0.75
C THR A 27 3.81 13.12 0.79
N GLY A 28 3.14 12.88 1.92
CA GLY A 28 1.73 13.21 2.08
C GLY A 28 1.46 14.71 1.94
N LEU A 29 2.24 15.55 2.61
CA LEU A 29 2.10 17.02 2.53
C LEU A 29 2.49 17.57 1.14
N LEU A 30 3.52 17.01 0.51
CA LEU A 30 3.90 17.33 -0.87
C LEU A 30 2.79 16.94 -1.85
N SER A 31 2.14 15.79 -1.65
CA SER A 31 1.03 15.32 -2.48
C SER A 31 -0.18 16.25 -2.37
N VAL A 32 -0.52 16.74 -1.18
CA VAL A 32 -1.57 17.78 -1.00
C VAL A 32 -1.21 19.07 -1.75
N SER A 33 0.05 19.49 -1.65
CA SER A 33 0.55 20.69 -2.34
C SER A 33 0.52 20.53 -3.87
N PHE A 34 0.89 19.34 -4.36
CA PHE A 34 0.82 18.97 -5.78
C PHE A 34 -0.61 19.05 -6.30
N VAL A 35 -1.55 18.40 -5.60
CA VAL A 35 -2.96 18.41 -5.99
C VAL A 35 -3.55 19.83 -6.00
N LYS A 36 -3.18 20.66 -5.01
CA LYS A 36 -3.62 22.06 -4.96
C LYS A 36 -3.12 22.84 -6.19
N ARG A 37 -1.85 22.69 -6.54
CA ARG A 37 -1.20 23.41 -7.63
C ARG A 37 -1.71 22.96 -9.01
N TYR A 38 -1.96 21.66 -9.17
CA TYR A 38 -2.33 21.06 -10.45
C TYR A 38 -3.76 20.51 -10.44
N ARG A 39 -4.71 21.28 -9.87
CA ARG A 39 -6.13 20.86 -9.77
C ARG A 39 -6.74 20.43 -11.11
N ARG A 40 -6.33 21.06 -12.22
CA ARG A 40 -6.74 20.70 -13.60
C ARG A 40 -6.18 19.35 -14.08
N GLN A 41 -5.14 18.82 -13.43
CA GLN A 41 -4.48 17.55 -13.77
C GLN A 41 -4.72 16.47 -12.70
N LEU A 42 -5.71 16.66 -11.80
CA LEU A 42 -6.05 15.67 -10.77
C LEU A 42 -6.33 14.29 -11.37
N GLU A 43 -6.95 14.26 -12.55
CA GLU A 43 -7.23 13.02 -13.29
C GLU A 43 -5.98 12.26 -13.73
N ILE A 44 -4.88 12.97 -14.02
CA ILE A 44 -3.58 12.35 -14.35
C ILE A 44 -2.96 11.75 -13.09
N GLY A 45 -3.03 12.49 -11.97
CA GLY A 45 -2.56 11.99 -10.67
C GLY A 45 -3.34 10.77 -10.20
N ASP A 46 -4.65 10.73 -10.47
CA ASP A 46 -5.52 9.58 -10.19
C ASP A 46 -5.14 8.36 -11.06
N ALA A 47 -4.98 8.57 -12.36
CA ALA A 47 -4.54 7.53 -13.28
C ALA A 47 -3.16 6.96 -12.90
N LEU A 48 -2.23 7.82 -12.47
CA LEU A 48 -0.92 7.44 -11.94
C LEU A 48 -1.05 6.62 -10.65
N ALA A 49 -1.87 7.06 -9.70
CA ALA A 49 -2.15 6.35 -8.45
C ALA A 49 -2.75 4.96 -8.69
N ASN A 50 -3.68 4.84 -9.65
CA ASN A 50 -4.26 3.57 -10.07
C ASN A 50 -3.19 2.64 -10.65
N GLY A 51 -2.27 3.19 -11.46
CA GLY A 51 -1.12 2.45 -11.97
C GLY A 51 -0.19 1.97 -10.87
N ILE A 52 0.08 2.80 -9.85
CA ILE A 52 0.85 2.43 -8.67
C ILE A 52 0.19 1.28 -7.93
N PHE A 53 -1.14 1.28 -7.73
CA PHE A 53 -1.82 0.14 -7.09
C PHE A 53 -1.70 -1.14 -7.90
N ILE A 54 -1.93 -1.08 -9.22
CA ILE A 54 -1.77 -2.26 -10.09
C ILE A 54 -0.33 -2.77 -10.02
N GLY A 55 0.65 -1.88 -10.12
CA GLY A 55 2.06 -2.23 -10.03
C GLY A 55 2.45 -2.82 -8.67
N ALA A 56 1.97 -2.23 -7.56
CA ALA A 56 2.21 -2.74 -6.21
C ALA A 56 1.56 -4.10 -5.98
N GLY A 57 0.33 -4.30 -6.47
CA GLY A 57 -0.31 -5.61 -6.45
C GLY A 57 0.53 -6.66 -7.17
N LEU A 58 1.00 -6.34 -8.39
CA LEU A 58 1.69 -7.28 -9.27
C LEU A 58 3.13 -7.57 -8.86
N PHE A 59 3.91 -6.54 -8.55
CA PHE A 59 5.36 -6.64 -8.38
C PHE A 59 5.80 -6.69 -6.93
N HIS A 60 4.91 -6.46 -5.96
CA HIS A 60 5.24 -6.49 -4.54
C HIS A 60 4.36 -7.50 -3.78
N LEU A 61 3.04 -7.31 -3.79
CA LEU A 61 2.14 -8.08 -2.93
C LEU A 61 1.93 -9.53 -3.41
N VAL A 62 1.83 -9.76 -4.72
CA VAL A 62 1.75 -11.13 -5.26
C VAL A 62 3.04 -11.93 -4.99
N PRO A 63 4.25 -11.42 -5.28
CA PRO A 63 5.49 -12.10 -4.92
C PRO A 63 5.61 -12.37 -3.41
N GLU A 64 5.27 -11.38 -2.57
CA GLU A 64 5.30 -11.55 -1.11
C GLU A 64 4.36 -12.66 -0.63
N ALA A 65 3.16 -12.76 -1.22
CA ALA A 65 2.23 -13.85 -0.92
C ALA A 65 2.77 -15.23 -1.36
N ILE A 66 3.36 -15.32 -2.55
CA ILE A 66 4.00 -16.55 -3.04
C ILE A 66 5.10 -16.98 -2.08
N ASP A 67 5.92 -16.02 -1.66
CA ASP A 67 7.04 -16.25 -0.77
C ASP A 67 6.61 -16.74 0.61
N GLY A 68 5.58 -16.13 1.20
CA GLY A 68 5.06 -16.58 2.50
C GLY A 68 4.33 -17.94 2.43
N PHE A 69 3.90 -18.40 1.25
CA PHE A 69 3.33 -19.74 1.05
C PHE A 69 4.33 -20.81 0.62
N LYS A 70 5.63 -20.51 0.47
CA LYS A 70 6.68 -21.44 -0.02
C LYS A 70 6.77 -22.80 0.70
N GLN A 71 6.18 -22.93 1.90
CA GLN A 71 6.10 -24.21 2.62
C GLN A 71 5.13 -25.22 1.96
N LEU A 72 4.23 -24.76 1.09
CA LEU A 72 3.31 -25.61 0.34
C LEU A 72 3.97 -26.16 -0.95
N PRO A 73 3.46 -27.27 -1.50
CA PRO A 73 3.85 -27.73 -2.84
C PRO A 73 3.67 -26.64 -3.89
N THR A 74 4.58 -26.53 -4.87
CA THR A 74 4.63 -25.43 -5.84
C THR A 74 3.30 -25.17 -6.55
N ASN A 75 2.60 -26.21 -6.97
CA ASN A 75 1.27 -26.09 -7.59
C ASN A 75 0.24 -25.46 -6.65
N MET A 76 0.29 -25.80 -5.35
CA MET A 76 -0.60 -25.27 -4.32
C MET A 76 -0.26 -23.82 -3.95
N VAL A 77 1.01 -23.42 -4.02
CA VAL A 77 1.43 -22.02 -3.81
C VAL A 77 0.77 -21.09 -4.83
N TYR A 78 0.92 -21.39 -6.13
CA TYR A 78 0.35 -20.59 -7.19
C TYR A 78 -1.18 -20.63 -7.17
N LEU A 79 -1.77 -21.82 -6.96
CA LEU A 79 -3.23 -21.97 -6.89
C LEU A 79 -3.81 -21.15 -5.72
N LYS A 80 -3.26 -21.31 -4.51
CA LYS A 80 -3.75 -20.60 -3.32
C LYS A 80 -3.59 -19.09 -3.46
N THR A 81 -2.44 -18.62 -3.95
CA THR A 81 -2.21 -17.19 -4.20
C THR A 81 -3.21 -16.66 -5.21
N ALA A 82 -3.36 -17.32 -6.37
CA ALA A 82 -4.31 -16.89 -7.39
C ALA A 82 -5.76 -16.89 -6.89
N LEU A 83 -6.17 -17.90 -6.12
CA LEU A 83 -7.52 -17.97 -5.54
C LEU A 83 -7.78 -16.82 -4.57
N LEU A 84 -6.81 -16.46 -3.71
CA LEU A 84 -6.96 -15.35 -2.77
C LEU A 84 -6.98 -13.99 -3.48
N VAL A 85 -6.09 -13.79 -4.46
CA VAL A 85 -6.00 -12.55 -5.24
C VAL A 85 -7.27 -12.33 -6.08
N LEU A 86 -7.65 -13.33 -6.89
CA LEU A 86 -8.84 -13.24 -7.72
C LEU A 86 -10.11 -13.22 -6.85
N GLY A 87 -10.17 -14.06 -5.83
CA GLY A 87 -11.28 -14.12 -4.89
C GLY A 87 -11.54 -12.78 -4.19
N SER A 88 -10.48 -12.12 -3.70
CA SER A 88 -10.61 -10.78 -3.11
C SER A 88 -11.00 -9.72 -4.14
N TYR A 89 -10.40 -9.70 -5.33
CA TYR A 89 -10.81 -8.82 -6.42
C TYR A 89 -12.32 -8.93 -6.72
N PHE A 90 -12.81 -10.15 -6.94
CA PHE A 90 -14.22 -10.42 -7.22
C PHE A 90 -15.11 -10.08 -6.03
N LEU A 91 -14.68 -10.40 -4.81
CA LEU A 91 -15.41 -10.07 -3.59
C LEU A 91 -15.65 -8.56 -3.50
N PHE A 92 -14.61 -7.74 -3.66
CA PHE A 92 -14.77 -6.28 -3.59
C PHE A 92 -15.63 -5.72 -4.72
N TRP A 93 -15.50 -6.27 -5.93
CA TRP A 93 -16.38 -5.93 -7.03
C TRP A 93 -17.85 -6.27 -6.75
N VAL A 94 -18.13 -7.47 -6.22
CA VAL A 94 -19.49 -7.87 -5.84
C VAL A 94 -20.01 -7.02 -4.69
N LEU A 95 -19.21 -6.77 -3.65
CA LEU A 95 -19.58 -5.92 -2.52
C LEU A 95 -19.96 -4.53 -3.01
N GLU A 96 -19.19 -3.95 -3.93
CA GLU A 96 -19.54 -2.67 -4.54
C GLU A 96 -20.88 -2.74 -5.29
N LYS A 97 -21.08 -3.74 -6.15
CA LYS A 97 -22.32 -3.87 -6.93
C LYS A 97 -23.56 -4.20 -6.11
N ILE A 98 -23.42 -4.96 -5.02
CA ILE A 98 -24.54 -5.33 -4.15
C ILE A 98 -24.86 -4.20 -3.17
N LEU A 99 -23.85 -3.70 -2.44
CA LEU A 99 -24.05 -2.70 -1.39
C LEU A 99 -24.44 -1.32 -1.94
N LEU A 100 -23.99 -0.99 -3.16
CA LEU A 100 -24.04 0.39 -3.65
C LEU A 100 -24.96 0.56 -4.87
N ARG A 101 -25.95 -0.34 -5.03
CA ARG A 101 -26.87 -0.41 -6.17
C ARG A 101 -27.66 0.89 -6.47
N LYS A 102 -27.67 1.90 -5.60
CA LYS A 102 -28.49 3.12 -5.75
C LYS A 102 -27.87 4.46 -5.29
N VAL A 103 -26.62 4.53 -4.83
CA VAL A 103 -26.04 5.80 -4.32
C VAL A 103 -24.60 5.99 -4.79
N THR A 104 -24.40 6.83 -5.81
CA THR A 104 -23.08 7.11 -6.41
C THR A 104 -22.09 7.76 -5.43
N SER A 105 -22.57 8.57 -4.48
CA SER A 105 -21.73 9.16 -3.42
C SER A 105 -21.16 8.12 -2.45
N ALA A 106 -21.97 7.09 -2.12
CA ALA A 106 -21.55 6.02 -1.22
C ALA A 106 -20.52 5.07 -1.86
N GLN A 107 -20.50 4.98 -3.21
CA GLN A 107 -19.54 4.16 -3.95
C GLN A 107 -18.11 4.62 -3.73
N HIS A 108 -17.89 5.93 -3.90
CA HIS A 108 -16.59 6.50 -3.67
C HIS A 108 -16.18 6.36 -2.19
N GLN A 109 -17.08 6.64 -1.24
CA GLN A 109 -16.76 6.51 0.19
C GLN A 109 -16.31 5.09 0.58
N LEU A 110 -17.00 4.05 0.11
CA LEU A 110 -16.62 2.67 0.39
C LEU A 110 -15.23 2.35 -0.16
N HIS A 111 -14.92 2.77 -1.39
CA HIS A 111 -13.61 2.57 -1.99
C HIS A 111 -12.48 3.17 -1.13
N VAL A 112 -12.67 4.41 -0.64
CA VAL A 112 -11.66 5.05 0.21
C VAL A 112 -11.57 4.39 1.58
N ILE A 113 -12.67 3.94 2.17
CA ILE A 113 -12.64 3.20 3.44
C ILE A 113 -11.86 1.89 3.28
N ILE A 114 -12.14 1.12 2.23
CA ILE A 114 -11.43 -0.13 1.93
C ILE A 114 -9.95 0.14 1.71
N LEU A 115 -9.62 1.17 0.92
CA LEU A 115 -8.25 1.59 0.64
C LEU A 115 -7.51 1.96 1.93
N ILE A 116 -8.10 2.79 2.79
CA ILE A 116 -7.51 3.17 4.09
C ILE A 116 -7.27 1.92 4.92
N PHE A 117 -8.26 1.04 5.04
CA PHE A 117 -8.18 -0.16 5.87
C PHE A 117 -7.07 -1.11 5.40
N ILE A 118 -7.02 -1.42 4.11
CA ILE A 118 -6.07 -2.40 3.56
C ILE A 118 -4.65 -1.84 3.56
N LEU A 119 -4.46 -0.57 3.18
CA LEU A 119 -3.15 0.07 3.27
C LEU A 119 -2.67 0.17 4.72
N SER A 120 -3.58 0.42 5.66
CA SER A 120 -3.26 0.44 7.09
C SER A 120 -2.77 -0.93 7.56
N ILE A 121 -3.49 -2.01 7.23
CA ILE A 121 -3.07 -3.37 7.61
C ILE A 121 -1.74 -3.74 6.97
N HIS A 122 -1.58 -3.48 5.66
CA HIS A 122 -0.33 -3.75 4.95
C HIS A 122 0.86 -2.99 5.56
N ALA A 123 0.71 -1.67 5.74
CA ALA A 123 1.72 -0.82 6.35
C ALA A 123 2.05 -1.24 7.80
N PHE A 124 1.06 -1.73 8.54
CA PHE A 124 1.22 -2.24 9.90
C PHE A 124 2.01 -3.54 9.93
N ILE A 125 1.63 -4.53 9.11
CA ILE A 125 2.31 -5.82 9.01
C ILE A 125 3.76 -5.63 8.53
N ALA A 126 4.00 -4.78 7.53
CA ALA A 126 5.35 -4.47 7.07
C ALA A 126 6.23 -3.89 8.19
N GLY A 127 5.66 -2.96 8.98
CA GLY A 127 6.33 -2.42 10.17
C GLY A 127 6.58 -3.49 11.23
N LEU A 128 5.58 -4.32 11.52
CA LEU A 128 5.65 -5.40 12.51
C LEU A 128 6.75 -6.41 12.18
N THR A 129 6.83 -6.85 10.92
CA THR A 129 7.86 -7.77 10.42
C THR A 129 9.27 -7.19 10.59
N LEU A 130 9.47 -5.91 10.25
CA LEU A 130 10.75 -5.22 10.51
C LEU A 130 11.04 -5.14 12.01
N GLY A 131 10.02 -4.84 12.82
CA GLY A 131 10.12 -4.73 14.28
C GLY A 131 10.51 -6.04 14.97
N ILE A 132 10.03 -7.19 14.49
CA ILE A 132 10.34 -8.52 15.02
C ILE A 132 11.70 -9.03 14.53
N SER A 133 12.16 -8.57 13.37
CA SER A 133 13.40 -9.06 12.77
C SER A 133 14.62 -8.88 13.69
N GLU A 134 15.39 -9.94 13.90
CA GLU A 134 16.60 -9.93 14.76
C GLU A 134 17.90 -9.73 13.97
N ALA A 135 17.89 -10.00 12.66
CA ALA A 135 19.07 -9.90 11.82
C ALA A 135 19.21 -8.49 11.21
N VAL A 136 20.37 -7.85 11.41
CA VAL A 136 20.69 -6.54 10.83
C VAL A 136 20.52 -6.54 9.30
N SER A 137 20.91 -7.64 8.63
CA SER A 137 20.72 -7.81 7.19
C SER A 137 19.25 -7.78 6.79
N LEU A 138 18.39 -8.54 7.49
CA LEU A 138 16.96 -8.59 7.21
C LEU A 138 16.27 -7.25 7.50
N ILE A 139 16.61 -6.61 8.62
CA ILE A 139 16.10 -5.26 8.96
C ILE A 139 16.47 -4.27 7.85
N SER A 140 17.70 -4.32 7.35
CA SER A 140 18.17 -3.42 6.29
C SER A 140 17.43 -3.66 4.97
N ILE A 141 17.23 -4.94 4.59
CA ILE A 141 16.47 -5.32 3.39
C ILE A 141 15.02 -4.82 3.52
N LEU A 142 14.35 -5.11 4.63
CA LEU A 142 12.96 -4.67 4.87
C LEU A 142 12.85 -3.14 4.92
N PHE A 143 13.82 -2.46 5.51
CA PHE A 143 13.83 -1.01 5.56
C PHE A 143 13.90 -0.40 4.16
N VAL A 144 14.85 -0.84 3.33
CA VAL A 144 14.98 -0.38 1.94
C VAL A 144 13.74 -0.76 1.13
N ALA A 145 13.23 -1.98 1.32
CA ALA A 145 12.01 -2.46 0.67
C ALA A 145 10.82 -1.54 0.93
N ILE A 146 10.54 -1.25 2.21
CA ILE A 146 9.46 -0.34 2.63
C ILE A 146 9.71 1.05 2.05
N LEU A 147 10.92 1.58 2.21
CA LEU A 147 11.25 2.95 1.80
C LEU A 147 11.02 3.19 0.31
N ALA A 148 11.40 2.21 -0.51
CA ALA A 148 11.36 2.31 -1.96
C ALA A 148 9.95 2.54 -2.50
N HIS A 149 8.91 2.02 -1.84
CA HIS A 149 7.52 2.19 -2.28
C HIS A 149 6.65 3.04 -1.33
N LYS A 150 7.13 3.42 -0.14
CA LYS A 150 6.32 4.18 0.84
C LYS A 150 5.83 5.52 0.31
N GLY A 151 6.67 6.21 -0.47
CA GLY A 151 6.30 7.48 -1.10
C GLY A 151 5.16 7.30 -2.10
N PHE A 152 5.23 6.27 -2.95
CA PHE A 152 4.20 5.97 -3.95
C PHE A 152 2.88 5.55 -3.31
N GLU A 153 2.94 4.72 -2.27
CA GLU A 153 1.79 4.32 -1.46
C GLU A 153 1.08 5.56 -0.87
N THR A 154 1.86 6.46 -0.26
CA THR A 154 1.35 7.68 0.35
C THR A 154 0.76 8.65 -0.66
N PHE A 155 1.41 8.79 -1.82
CA PHE A 155 0.88 9.58 -2.92
C PHE A 155 -0.49 9.06 -3.35
N ALA A 156 -0.59 7.76 -3.65
CA ALA A 156 -1.84 7.14 -4.08
C ALA A 156 -2.95 7.27 -3.02
N PHE A 157 -2.60 7.12 -1.74
CA PHE A 157 -3.49 7.38 -0.60
C PHE A 157 -4.03 8.81 -0.59
N VAL A 158 -3.16 9.81 -0.71
CA VAL A 158 -3.57 11.23 -0.65
C VAL A 158 -4.43 11.62 -1.84
N ILE A 159 -4.09 11.20 -3.07
CA ILE A 159 -4.88 11.51 -4.27
C ILE A 159 -6.33 11.00 -4.10
N ASN A 160 -6.47 9.76 -3.64
CA ASN A 160 -7.78 9.11 -3.50
C ASN A 160 -8.66 9.76 -2.42
N ILE A 161 -8.07 10.18 -1.30
CA ILE A 161 -8.81 10.82 -0.20
C ILE A 161 -9.12 12.28 -0.52
N TYR A 162 -8.14 13.02 -1.07
CA TYR A 162 -8.32 14.44 -1.42
C TYR A 162 -9.53 14.63 -2.33
N ARG A 163 -9.78 13.70 -3.26
CA ARG A 163 -10.92 13.78 -4.18
C ARG A 163 -12.27 13.77 -3.48
N GLN A 164 -12.37 13.18 -2.29
CA GLN A 164 -13.62 13.04 -1.55
C GLN A 164 -13.86 14.15 -0.54
N ILE A 165 -12.86 14.39 0.31
CA ILE A 165 -13.01 15.34 1.43
C ILE A 165 -12.35 16.69 1.15
N GLY A 166 -11.63 16.81 0.02
CA GLY A 166 -10.90 18.02 -0.33
C GLY A 166 -9.74 18.31 0.62
N ARG A 167 -9.27 19.56 0.60
CA ARG A 167 -8.30 20.07 1.58
C ARG A 167 -9.03 20.40 2.87
N GLY A 168 -8.51 19.91 3.99
CA GLY A 168 -8.97 20.30 5.31
C GLY A 168 -8.13 19.65 6.39
N ILE A 169 -8.42 20.00 7.64
CA ILE A 169 -7.76 19.41 8.81
C ILE A 169 -7.96 17.87 8.85
N GLN A 170 -9.11 17.39 8.36
CA GLN A 170 -9.42 15.96 8.27
C GLN A 170 -8.40 15.21 7.40
N LEU A 171 -8.05 15.72 6.22
CA LEU A 171 -7.03 15.11 5.34
C LEU A 171 -5.66 15.10 6.01
N THR A 172 -5.28 16.20 6.67
CA THR A 172 -4.00 16.28 7.39
C THR A 172 -3.95 15.27 8.54
N ILE A 173 -5.04 15.11 9.30
CA ILE A 173 -5.14 14.10 10.36
C ILE A 173 -5.00 12.70 9.77
N LEU A 174 -5.67 12.38 8.66
CA LEU A 174 -5.56 11.07 8.01
C LEU A 174 -4.13 10.78 7.53
N ILE A 175 -3.42 11.78 7.00
CA ILE A 175 -2.01 11.64 6.60
C ILE A 175 -1.13 11.35 7.83
N ILE A 176 -1.33 12.07 8.94
CA ILE A 176 -0.58 11.86 10.18
C ILE A 176 -0.85 10.46 10.74
N LEU A 177 -2.12 10.07 10.81
CA LEU A 177 -2.53 8.73 11.27
C LEU A 177 -1.90 7.65 10.40
N PHE A 178 -1.95 7.79 9.07
CA PHE A 178 -1.33 6.86 8.14
C PHE A 178 0.19 6.78 8.29
N ALA A 179 0.86 7.92 8.51
CA ALA A 179 2.30 7.98 8.75
C ALA A 179 2.73 7.27 10.03
N LEU A 180 1.85 7.20 11.04
CA LEU A 180 2.13 6.52 12.31
C LEU A 180 1.98 5.00 12.24
N ILE A 181 1.32 4.46 11.22
CA ILE A 181 0.98 3.02 11.16
C ILE A 181 2.23 2.14 11.09
N THR A 182 3.15 2.42 10.16
CA THR A 182 4.37 1.61 10.02
C THR A 182 5.30 1.75 11.23
N PRO A 183 5.59 2.95 11.76
CA PRO A 183 6.29 3.11 13.04
C PRO A 183 5.62 2.37 14.19
N ALA A 184 4.28 2.43 14.32
CA ALA A 184 3.56 1.70 15.35
C ALA A 184 3.74 0.18 15.20
N GLY A 185 3.71 -0.34 13.97
CA GLY A 185 4.04 -1.74 13.67
C GLY A 185 5.45 -2.10 14.15
N ILE A 186 6.47 -1.29 13.80
CA ILE A 186 7.86 -1.51 14.22
C ILE A 186 7.98 -1.56 15.75
N LEU A 187 7.41 -0.57 16.44
CA LEU A 187 7.46 -0.48 17.90
C LEU A 187 6.74 -1.64 18.57
N LEU A 188 5.56 -2.03 18.08
CA LEU A 188 4.85 -3.19 18.60
C LEU A 188 5.62 -4.49 18.32
N GLY A 189 6.29 -4.60 17.17
CA GLY A 189 7.15 -5.74 16.84
C GLY A 189 8.34 -5.89 17.79
N MET A 190 8.96 -4.77 18.17
CA MET A 190 10.03 -4.74 19.17
C MET A 190 9.54 -5.18 20.55
N LEU A 191 8.33 -4.77 20.94
CA LEU A 191 7.72 -5.17 22.22
C LEU A 191 7.30 -6.64 22.21
N SER A 192 6.75 -7.13 21.09
CA SER A 192 6.30 -8.51 20.98
C SER A 192 7.45 -9.51 21.01
N ASP A 193 8.59 -9.14 20.43
CA ASP A 193 9.82 -9.92 20.48
C ASP A 193 10.36 -10.02 21.93
N SER A 194 10.44 -8.89 22.62
CA SER A 194 11.00 -8.82 23.97
C SER A 194 10.12 -9.39 25.09
N VAL A 195 8.78 -9.30 24.98
CA VAL A 195 7.86 -9.66 26.08
C VAL A 195 6.99 -10.87 25.76
N LEU A 196 6.57 -11.05 24.50
CA LEU A 196 5.49 -11.98 24.15
C LEU A 196 5.95 -13.18 23.29
N ARG A 197 7.18 -13.16 22.75
CA ARG A 197 7.71 -14.14 21.78
C ARG A 197 6.70 -14.48 20.67
N LEU A 198 5.92 -13.49 20.24
CA LEU A 198 4.95 -13.67 19.16
C LEU A 198 5.70 -13.62 17.83
N SER A 199 5.67 -14.71 17.08
CA SER A 199 6.07 -14.72 15.68
C SER A 199 4.86 -14.40 14.81
N VAL A 200 5.05 -13.54 13.81
CA VAL A 200 4.04 -13.36 12.76
C VAL A 200 4.12 -14.57 11.85
N ASP A 201 3.02 -15.32 11.75
CA ASP A 201 2.94 -16.48 10.87
C ASP A 201 3.09 -16.04 9.41
N ASN A 202 4.07 -16.61 8.71
CA ASN A 202 4.30 -16.39 7.29
C ASN A 202 3.03 -16.64 6.45
N ALA A 203 2.19 -17.60 6.85
CA ALA A 203 0.93 -17.87 6.17
C ALA A 203 -0.10 -16.75 6.36
N LEU A 204 -0.12 -16.08 7.52
CA LEU A 204 -0.97 -14.91 7.76
C LEU A 204 -0.51 -13.72 6.92
N THR A 205 0.79 -13.41 6.92
CA THR A 205 1.36 -12.37 6.06
C THR A 205 1.03 -12.64 4.59
N ALA A 206 1.23 -13.88 4.13
CA ALA A 206 0.91 -14.27 2.75
C ALA A 206 -0.58 -14.11 2.40
N CYS A 207 -1.48 -14.47 3.31
CA CYS A 207 -2.92 -14.26 3.13
C CYS A 207 -3.25 -12.77 3.00
N PHE A 208 -2.72 -11.92 3.88
CA PHE A 208 -2.95 -10.48 3.83
C PHE A 208 -2.37 -9.85 2.56
N SER A 209 -1.16 -10.24 2.14
CA SER A 209 -0.56 -9.73 0.90
C SER A 209 -1.37 -10.17 -0.33
N ALA A 210 -1.85 -11.41 -0.38
CA ALA A 210 -2.70 -11.88 -1.49
C ALA A 210 -4.04 -11.13 -1.55
N ILE A 211 -4.68 -10.90 -0.39
CA ILE A 211 -5.93 -10.14 -0.31
C ILE A 211 -5.69 -8.68 -0.71
N ALA A 212 -4.63 -8.06 -0.20
CA ALA A 212 -4.27 -6.68 -0.53
C ALA A 212 -3.98 -6.53 -2.03
N ALA A 213 -3.28 -7.49 -2.65
CA ALA A 213 -3.03 -7.50 -4.09
C ALA A 213 -4.32 -7.50 -4.92
N GLY A 214 -5.27 -8.38 -4.57
CA GLY A 214 -6.57 -8.42 -5.26
C GLY A 214 -7.37 -7.14 -5.10
N THR A 215 -7.32 -6.51 -3.91
CA THR A 215 -7.96 -5.20 -3.71
C THR A 215 -7.24 -4.08 -4.47
N PHE A 216 -5.92 -4.10 -4.57
CA PHE A 216 -5.17 -3.11 -5.35
C PHE A 216 -5.47 -3.23 -6.83
N PHE A 217 -5.59 -4.45 -7.36
CA PHE A 217 -6.10 -4.67 -8.71
C PHE A 217 -7.50 -4.11 -8.87
N TYR A 218 -8.40 -4.37 -7.93
CA TYR A 218 -9.77 -3.85 -7.97
C TYR A 218 -9.81 -2.32 -7.96
N ILE A 219 -9.10 -1.68 -7.04
CA ILE A 219 -8.99 -0.22 -6.92
C ILE A 219 -8.43 0.38 -8.20
N GLY A 220 -7.31 -0.16 -8.68
CA GLY A 220 -6.60 0.39 -9.84
C GLY A 220 -7.33 0.21 -11.18
N THR A 221 -8.16 -0.83 -11.34
CA THR A 221 -8.91 -1.03 -12.58
C THR A 221 -10.27 -0.33 -12.59
N THR A 222 -10.96 -0.24 -11.46
CA THR A 222 -12.35 0.27 -11.42
C THR A 222 -12.46 1.78 -11.37
N HIS A 223 -11.48 2.47 -10.78
CA HIS A 223 -11.56 3.92 -10.57
C HIS A 223 -11.40 4.75 -11.86
N THR A 224 -10.82 4.15 -12.89
CA THR A 224 -10.53 4.80 -14.18
C THR A 224 -11.79 5.03 -15.05
N HIS A 225 -12.94 4.44 -14.70
CA HIS A 225 -14.06 4.32 -15.63
C HIS A 225 -15.20 5.35 -15.53
N HIS A 226 -15.24 6.24 -14.53
CA HIS A 226 -16.47 6.99 -14.22
C HIS A 226 -16.62 8.41 -14.79
N ILE A 227 -15.68 8.94 -15.57
CA ILE A 227 -15.85 10.25 -16.22
C ILE A 227 -15.56 10.13 -17.72
N ARG A 228 -16.56 9.66 -18.48
CA ARG A 228 -16.60 9.75 -19.94
C ARG A 228 -17.37 11.01 -20.31
N HIS A 229 -16.67 12.13 -20.50
CA HIS A 229 -17.21 13.21 -21.33
C HIS A 229 -16.91 12.87 -22.81
N PRO A 230 -17.91 12.86 -23.72
CA PRO A 230 -17.74 12.44 -25.11
C PRO A 230 -16.76 13.28 -25.96
N GLN A 231 -16.19 14.36 -25.40
CA GLN A 231 -15.49 15.41 -26.14
C GLN A 231 -13.97 15.47 -25.84
N ASP A 232 -13.40 14.45 -25.20
CA ASP A 232 -12.08 14.54 -24.54
C ASP A 232 -11.08 13.43 -24.94
N SER A 233 -11.00 13.12 -26.23
CA SER A 233 -10.18 12.02 -26.78
C SER A 233 -8.68 12.14 -26.50
N HIS A 234 -8.13 13.35 -26.40
CA HIS A 234 -6.71 13.56 -26.09
C HIS A 234 -6.35 13.24 -24.64
N HIS A 235 -7.25 13.51 -23.68
CA HIS A 235 -6.99 13.23 -22.27
C HIS A 235 -7.02 11.74 -21.94
N GLN A 236 -7.69 10.91 -22.75
CA GLN A 236 -7.72 9.45 -22.57
C GLN A 236 -6.33 8.82 -22.69
N TYR A 237 -5.55 9.18 -23.71
CA TYR A 237 -4.21 8.62 -23.92
C TYR A 237 -3.25 9.02 -22.79
N ILE A 238 -3.34 10.26 -22.31
CA ILE A 238 -2.50 10.76 -21.21
C ILE A 238 -2.77 9.97 -19.93
N ARG A 239 -4.04 9.65 -19.63
CA ARG A 239 -4.40 8.83 -18.46
C ARG A 239 -3.82 7.41 -18.57
N VAL A 240 -3.93 6.76 -19.74
CA VAL A 240 -3.34 5.44 -19.97
C VAL A 240 -1.83 5.48 -19.77
N ILE A 241 -1.15 6.47 -20.33
CA ILE A 241 0.30 6.64 -20.16
C ILE A 241 0.64 6.85 -18.68
N ALA A 242 -0.11 7.68 -17.95
CA ALA A 242 0.09 7.90 -16.52
C ALA A 242 -0.08 6.60 -15.71
N THR A 243 -1.09 5.80 -16.02
CA THR A 243 -1.27 4.46 -15.42
C THR A 243 -0.09 3.54 -15.73
N LEU A 244 0.38 3.49 -16.97
CA LEU A 244 1.55 2.69 -17.35
C LEU A 244 2.83 3.16 -16.64
N ILE A 245 3.00 4.47 -16.46
CA ILE A 245 4.10 5.03 -15.68
C ILE A 245 4.02 4.57 -14.22
N GLY A 246 2.82 4.57 -13.62
CA GLY A 246 2.62 4.09 -12.25
C GLY A 246 2.96 2.60 -12.09
N VAL A 247 2.49 1.77 -13.04
CA VAL A 247 2.82 0.33 -13.08
C VAL A 247 4.33 0.13 -13.24
N GLY A 248 4.95 0.85 -14.18
CA GLY A 248 6.37 0.78 -14.47
C GLY A 248 7.23 1.25 -13.30
N ALA A 249 6.83 2.32 -12.59
CA ALA A 249 7.54 2.81 -11.41
C ALA A 249 7.61 1.74 -10.32
N MET A 250 6.48 1.08 -10.02
CA MET A 250 6.46 -0.04 -9.07
C MET A 250 7.21 -1.27 -9.59
N GLY A 251 7.18 -1.52 -10.90
CA GLY A 251 7.95 -2.60 -11.52
C GLY A 251 9.45 -2.41 -11.39
N VAL A 252 9.95 -1.19 -11.63
CA VAL A 252 11.38 -0.86 -11.42
C VAL A 252 11.77 -1.05 -9.96
N ILE A 253 10.92 -0.63 -9.03
CA ILE A 253 11.16 -0.83 -7.60
C ILE A 253 11.23 -2.32 -7.25
N GLY A 254 10.30 -3.13 -7.76
CA GLY A 254 10.24 -4.58 -7.51
C GLY A 254 11.37 -5.40 -8.11
N ILE A 255 12.25 -4.82 -8.93
CA ILE A 255 13.46 -5.52 -9.41
C ILE A 255 14.52 -5.63 -8.30
N TRP A 256 14.56 -4.64 -7.40
CA TRP A 256 15.65 -4.45 -6.44
C TRP A 256 15.26 -4.82 -5.00
N ILE A 257 14.04 -5.30 -4.81
CA ILE A 257 13.46 -5.73 -3.53
C ILE A 257 13.10 -7.20 -3.64
#